data_AF-A0A0B4GIQ3-F1
#
_entry.id   AF-A0A0B4GIQ3-F1
#
_cell.length_a   1.000
_cell.length_b   1.000
_cell.length_c   1.000
_cell.angle_alpha   90.00
_cell.angle_beta   90.00
_cell.angle_gamma   90.00
#
_symmetry.space_group_name_H-M   'P 1'
#
loop_
_entity.id
_entity.type
_entity.pdbx_description
1 polymer ?
#
loop_
_entity_poly.entity_id
_entity_poly.type
_entity_poly.pdbx_seq_one_letter_code
_entity_poly.pdbx_strand_id
1 'polypeptide(L)'
;MKESGITSPPKWRDEGEFSALGGIRWDQVEAYMAMPKSISPLEIYVDFEVFAKDYPNMTWTKNEEYKSEYDRYSPSGAQPQLVGDLNGNAISSPMTLEESAIEFMSKTGAPVGWTGTFPLNLTGPVDFSNGTLKSAASSQEGQPGDQGKAQPPTPQETALSPSQLREEVEKKANEEACKSKGISETACRRVKAECIFRGNQADPKHTPEQIAQCVRDLPSEFS
;
A
#
# COMPACT_ATOMS: atom_id res chain seq x y z
N MET A 1 -9.53 25.97 -34.35
CA MET A 1 -10.37 24.89 -33.80
C MET A 1 -10.19 24.90 -32.28
N LYS A 2 -11.28 25.16 -31.54
CA LYS A 2 -11.46 24.73 -30.13
C LYS A 2 -11.54 23.18 -30.16
N GLU A 3 -11.17 22.39 -29.16
CA GLU A 3 -11.43 22.39 -27.71
C GLU A 3 -10.25 21.68 -27.02
N SER A 4 -9.59 22.24 -25.99
CA SER A 4 -9.91 22.08 -24.55
C SER A 4 -10.32 20.66 -24.12
N GLY A 5 -9.33 19.78 -23.98
CA GLY A 5 -9.43 18.55 -23.19
C GLY A 5 -8.47 18.62 -22.01
N ILE A 6 -8.68 19.57 -21.08
CA ILE A 6 -8.05 19.49 -19.76
C ILE A 6 -8.72 18.30 -19.08
N THR A 7 -8.09 17.12 -19.16
CA THR A 7 -8.40 16.02 -18.26
C THR A 7 -8.11 16.54 -16.86
N SER A 8 -9.14 16.75 -16.07
CA SER A 8 -9.00 16.93 -14.63
C SER A 8 -8.02 15.86 -14.12
N PRO A 9 -7.07 16.21 -13.22
CA PRO A 9 -6.25 15.20 -12.57
C PRO A 9 -7.19 14.13 -11.99
N PRO A 10 -6.85 12.83 -12.09
CA PRO A 10 -7.67 11.78 -11.51
C PRO A 10 -8.03 12.18 -10.08
N LYS A 11 -9.33 12.06 -9.76
CA LYS A 11 -10.00 12.62 -8.57
C LYS A 11 -9.39 12.18 -7.22
N TRP A 12 -8.42 11.27 -7.25
CA TRP A 12 -7.94 10.47 -6.11
C TRP A 12 -6.41 10.45 -5.99
N ARG A 13 -5.69 11.44 -6.57
CA ARG A 13 -4.21 11.47 -6.54
C ARG A 13 -3.61 11.43 -5.13
N ASP A 14 -4.38 11.84 -4.12
CA ASP A 14 -3.92 11.93 -2.74
C ASP A 14 -4.06 10.63 -1.95
N GLU A 15 -4.67 9.57 -2.53
CA GLU A 15 -4.93 8.31 -1.81
C GLU A 15 -3.68 7.43 -1.66
N GLY A 16 -2.64 7.64 -2.46
CA GLY A 16 -1.45 6.76 -2.45
C GLY A 16 -1.79 5.29 -2.74
N GLU A 17 -2.82 5.05 -3.56
CA GLU A 17 -3.41 3.73 -3.79
C GLU A 17 -2.42 2.75 -4.44
N PHE A 18 -2.44 1.50 -3.95
CA PHE A 18 -1.87 0.34 -4.63
C PHE A 18 -2.95 -0.72 -4.83
N SER A 19 -3.20 -1.09 -6.08
CA SER A 19 -4.18 -2.14 -6.38
C SER A 19 -3.53 -3.53 -6.26
N ALA A 20 -4.08 -4.37 -5.38
CA ALA A 20 -3.63 -5.75 -5.19
C ALA A 20 -4.31 -6.69 -6.20
N LEU A 21 -3.63 -6.97 -7.31
CA LEU A 21 -4.13 -7.86 -8.36
C LEU A 21 -4.37 -9.28 -7.81
N GLY A 22 -5.62 -9.73 -7.83
CA GLY A 22 -6.02 -11.02 -7.24
C GLY A 22 -6.28 -10.99 -5.73
N GLY A 23 -6.21 -9.81 -5.12
CA GLY A 23 -6.45 -9.55 -3.69
C GLY A 23 -5.26 -9.86 -2.78
N ILE A 24 -5.49 -9.69 -1.47
CA ILE A 24 -4.47 -9.84 -0.41
C ILE A 24 -4.81 -11.07 0.42
N ARG A 25 -3.85 -11.99 0.57
CA ARG A 25 -4.03 -13.18 1.42
C ARG A 25 -3.90 -12.81 2.89
N TRP A 26 -4.59 -13.52 3.78
CA TRP A 26 -4.55 -13.23 5.22
C TRP A 26 -3.12 -13.30 5.80
N ASP A 27 -2.31 -14.25 5.34
CA ASP A 27 -0.91 -14.39 5.78
C ASP A 27 0.04 -13.28 5.28
N GLN A 28 -0.45 -12.37 4.43
CA GLN A 28 0.25 -11.14 4.02
C GLN A 28 -0.10 -9.92 4.89
N VAL A 29 -1.14 -10.00 5.72
CA VAL A 29 -1.58 -8.90 6.57
C VAL A 29 -0.79 -8.96 7.87
N GLU A 30 0.07 -7.97 8.13
CA GLU A 30 0.91 -7.94 9.35
C GLU A 30 0.11 -7.63 10.61
N ALA A 31 -0.80 -6.65 10.53
CA ALA A 31 -1.61 -6.20 11.65
C ALA A 31 -2.92 -5.56 11.19
N TYR A 32 -3.87 -5.47 12.10
CA TYR A 32 -5.15 -4.79 11.87
C TYR A 32 -5.57 -4.02 13.12
N MET A 33 -6.46 -3.05 12.93
CA MET A 33 -7.03 -2.26 14.02
C MET A 33 -8.55 -2.26 13.89
N ALA A 34 -9.24 -2.67 14.96
CA ALA A 34 -10.69 -2.69 14.98
C ALA A 34 -11.23 -1.26 15.19
N MET A 35 -11.88 -0.70 14.17
CA MET A 35 -12.48 0.63 14.24
C MET A 35 -13.84 0.59 14.94
N PRO A 36 -14.06 1.36 16.03
CA PRO A 36 -15.37 1.47 16.65
C PRO A 36 -16.35 2.17 15.70
N LYS A 37 -17.60 1.72 15.70
CA LYS A 37 -18.66 2.24 14.80
C LYS A 37 -18.95 3.73 14.97
N SER A 38 -18.52 4.33 16.08
CA SER A 38 -18.68 5.74 16.38
C SER A 38 -17.71 6.64 15.60
N ILE A 39 -16.64 6.10 15.04
CA ILE A 39 -15.71 6.85 14.20
C ILE A 39 -16.29 6.89 12.79
N SER A 40 -16.50 8.10 12.28
CA SER A 40 -17.03 8.28 10.94
C SER A 40 -15.97 7.86 9.90
N PRO A 41 -16.30 7.03 8.91
CA PRO A 41 -15.39 6.70 7.81
C PRO A 41 -15.05 7.92 6.91
N LEU A 42 -15.68 9.08 7.16
CA LEU A 42 -15.42 10.33 6.44
C LEU A 42 -14.34 11.20 7.10
N GLU A 43 -13.92 10.88 8.33
CA GLU A 43 -12.72 11.48 8.92
C GLU A 43 -11.50 10.75 8.36
N ILE A 44 -11.04 11.20 7.19
CA ILE A 44 -9.88 10.62 6.53
C ILE A 44 -8.64 11.07 7.29
N TYR A 45 -8.16 10.22 8.18
CA TYR A 45 -6.82 10.34 8.72
C TYR A 45 -5.83 9.81 7.69
N VAL A 46 -5.19 10.73 6.96
CA VAL A 46 -4.07 10.40 6.05
C VAL A 46 -2.83 10.01 6.85
N ASP A 47 -2.69 10.57 8.06
CA ASP A 47 -1.54 10.39 8.94
C ASP A 47 -1.95 9.62 10.21
N PHE A 48 -1.24 8.51 10.46
CA PHE A 48 -1.47 7.69 11.64
C PHE A 48 -1.11 8.42 12.95
N GLU A 49 -0.13 9.32 12.96
CA GLU A 49 0.26 10.08 14.15
C GLU A 49 -0.88 11.02 14.60
N VAL A 50 -1.58 11.62 13.62
CA VAL A 50 -2.77 12.45 13.88
C VAL A 50 -3.90 11.58 14.43
N PHE A 51 -4.12 10.42 13.81
CA PHE A 51 -5.12 9.45 14.29
C PHE A 51 -4.84 8.99 15.73
N ALA A 52 -3.60 8.61 16.04
CA ALA A 52 -3.20 8.11 17.35
C ALA A 52 -3.35 9.15 18.45
N LYS A 53 -3.29 10.45 18.13
CA LYS A 53 -3.56 11.53 19.08
C LYS A 53 -5.02 11.60 19.51
N ASP A 54 -5.93 11.42 18.57
CA ASP A 54 -7.37 11.45 18.84
C ASP A 54 -7.86 10.13 19.45
N TYR A 55 -7.18 9.02 19.13
CA TYR A 55 -7.52 7.67 19.57
C TYR A 55 -6.35 6.94 20.24
N PRO A 56 -5.80 7.44 21.36
CA PRO A 56 -4.57 6.92 21.97
C PRO A 56 -4.71 5.49 22.55
N ASN A 57 -5.95 5.04 22.76
CA ASN A 57 -6.23 3.69 23.27
C ASN A 57 -6.41 2.65 22.15
N MET A 58 -6.36 3.06 20.89
CA MET A 58 -6.48 2.14 19.76
C MET A 58 -5.10 1.59 19.39
N THR A 59 -4.98 0.27 19.45
CA THR A 59 -3.72 -0.43 19.23
C THR A 59 -3.82 -1.37 18.03
N TRP A 60 -2.70 -1.53 17.34
CA TRP A 60 -2.57 -2.56 16.31
C TRP A 60 -2.61 -3.95 16.95
N THR A 61 -3.48 -4.80 16.43
CA THR A 61 -3.50 -6.23 16.74
C THR A 61 -2.63 -6.95 15.71
N LYS A 62 -1.54 -7.56 16.14
CA LYS A 62 -0.67 -8.35 15.27
C LYS A 62 -1.41 -9.58 14.78
N ASN A 63 -1.22 -9.91 13.51
CA ASN A 63 -1.68 -11.16 12.94
C ASN A 63 -0.64 -12.27 13.19
N GLU A 64 -1.01 -13.29 13.98
CA GLU A 64 -0.12 -14.41 14.29
C GLU A 64 0.17 -15.30 13.07
N GLU A 65 -0.66 -15.22 12.03
CA GLU A 65 -0.49 -15.97 10.78
C GLU A 65 0.35 -15.22 9.73
N TYR A 66 0.79 -14.00 10.03
CA TYR A 66 1.66 -13.24 9.14
C TYR A 66 2.98 -14.00 8.89
N LYS A 67 3.39 -14.05 7.62
CA LYS A 67 4.67 -14.65 7.24
C LYS A 67 5.70 -13.57 6.91
N SER A 68 6.77 -13.51 7.71
CA SER A 68 7.88 -12.58 7.50
C SER A 68 8.66 -12.81 6.19
N GLU A 69 8.39 -13.88 5.44
CA GLU A 69 8.90 -14.05 4.08
C GLU A 69 8.45 -12.94 3.13
N TYR A 70 7.38 -12.21 3.47
CA TYR A 70 6.89 -11.06 2.71
C TYR A 70 7.76 -9.81 2.87
N ASP A 71 8.52 -9.67 3.97
CA ASP A 71 9.33 -8.48 4.29
C ASP A 71 10.40 -8.15 3.23
N ARG A 72 10.76 -9.14 2.39
CA ARG A 72 11.76 -8.99 1.33
C ARG A 72 11.20 -8.38 0.03
N TYR A 73 9.87 -8.22 -0.06
CA TYR A 73 9.21 -7.72 -1.26
C TYR A 73 8.76 -6.28 -1.07
N SER A 74 8.59 -5.59 -2.19
CA SER A 74 8.02 -4.25 -2.25
C SER A 74 6.95 -4.17 -3.33
N PRO A 75 6.00 -3.22 -3.22
CA PRO A 75 5.06 -2.96 -4.30
C PRO A 75 5.81 -2.61 -5.60
N SER A 76 5.33 -3.13 -6.73
CA SER A 76 5.86 -2.74 -8.03
C SER A 76 5.51 -1.28 -8.35
N GLY A 77 6.26 -0.67 -9.26
CA GLY A 77 5.81 0.54 -9.94
C GLY A 77 4.55 0.29 -10.79
N ALA A 78 4.06 1.36 -11.42
CA ALA A 78 2.93 1.28 -12.35
C ALA A 78 3.18 0.20 -13.42
N GLN A 79 2.13 -0.54 -13.79
CA GLN A 79 2.14 -1.58 -14.81
C GLN A 79 1.24 -1.13 -15.97
N PRO A 80 1.74 -0.36 -16.96
CA PRO A 80 0.92 0.19 -18.05
C PRO A 80 0.21 -0.89 -18.87
N GLN A 81 0.80 -2.08 -18.98
CA GLN A 81 0.20 -3.23 -19.66
C GLN A 81 -1.03 -3.79 -18.93
N LEU A 82 -1.26 -3.39 -17.67
CA LEU A 82 -2.47 -3.72 -16.90
C LEU A 82 -3.46 -2.55 -16.86
N VAL A 83 -3.19 -1.49 -17.62
CA VAL A 83 -4.13 -0.38 -17.79
C VAL A 83 -4.93 -0.66 -19.06
N GLY A 84 -6.24 -0.76 -18.91
CA GLY A 84 -7.18 -1.03 -20.00
C GLY A 84 -7.51 0.22 -20.83
N ASP A 85 -7.97 0.02 -22.06
CA ASP A 85 -8.73 0.99 -22.86
C ASP A 85 -10.24 0.88 -22.54
N LEU A 86 -11.08 1.67 -23.21
CA LEU A 86 -12.53 1.65 -23.03
C LEU A 86 -13.19 0.31 -23.41
N ASN A 87 -12.47 -0.56 -24.11
CA ASN A 87 -12.93 -1.87 -24.54
C ASN A 87 -12.35 -3.00 -23.69
N GLY A 88 -11.58 -2.69 -22.64
CA GLY A 88 -10.94 -3.68 -21.77
C GLY A 88 -9.68 -4.33 -22.37
N ASN A 89 -9.08 -3.73 -23.40
CA ASN A 89 -7.79 -4.16 -23.94
C ASN A 89 -6.66 -3.46 -23.20
N ALA A 90 -5.52 -4.11 -23.01
CA ALA A 90 -4.35 -3.39 -22.50
C ALA A 90 -3.91 -2.32 -23.50
N ILE A 91 -3.59 -1.10 -23.00
CA ILE A 91 -3.29 0.09 -23.83
C ILE A 91 -2.14 -0.13 -24.83
N SER A 92 -1.28 -1.13 -24.61
CA SER A 92 -0.10 -1.39 -25.44
C SER A 92 0.13 -2.88 -25.77
N SER A 93 -0.93 -3.70 -25.84
CA SER A 93 -0.79 -5.15 -26.06
C SER A 93 -1.77 -5.70 -27.09
N PRO A 94 -1.39 -6.70 -27.90
CA PRO A 94 -2.34 -7.51 -28.65
C PRO A 94 -3.16 -8.47 -27.75
N MET A 95 -2.83 -8.55 -26.46
CA MET A 95 -3.53 -9.36 -25.47
C MET A 95 -4.68 -8.60 -24.82
N THR A 96 -5.69 -9.33 -24.39
CA THR A 96 -6.72 -8.82 -23.48
C THR A 96 -6.11 -8.40 -22.13
N LEU A 97 -6.85 -7.60 -21.36
CA LEU A 97 -6.41 -7.21 -20.02
C LEU A 97 -6.27 -8.42 -19.08
N GLU A 98 -7.16 -9.41 -19.22
CA GLU A 98 -7.10 -10.67 -18.45
C GLU A 98 -5.84 -11.47 -18.77
N GLU A 99 -5.54 -11.67 -20.06
CA GLU A 99 -4.31 -12.35 -20.49
C GLU A 99 -3.05 -11.62 -20.00
N SER A 100 -3.06 -10.28 -20.05
CA SER A 100 -1.95 -9.45 -19.55
C SER A 100 -1.77 -9.62 -18.03
N ALA A 101 -2.88 -9.70 -17.28
CA ALA A 101 -2.87 -9.97 -15.84
C ALA A 101 -2.36 -11.38 -15.52
N ILE A 102 -2.80 -12.40 -16.26
CA ILE A 102 -2.34 -13.80 -16.12
C ILE A 102 -0.84 -13.90 -16.44
N GLU A 103 -0.37 -13.27 -17.51
CA GLU A 103 1.04 -13.27 -17.88
C GLU A 103 1.89 -12.59 -16.81
N PHE A 104 1.45 -11.43 -16.31
CA PHE A 104 2.12 -10.72 -15.22
C PHE A 104 2.22 -11.62 -13.98
N MET A 105 1.11 -12.19 -13.51
CA MET A 105 1.08 -13.06 -12.34
C MET A 105 1.89 -14.34 -12.54
N SER A 106 1.98 -14.86 -13.77
CA SER A 106 2.83 -16.02 -14.07
C SER A 106 4.32 -15.71 -13.94
N LYS A 107 4.73 -14.45 -14.15
CA LYS A 107 6.12 -14.00 -13.98
C LYS A 107 6.44 -13.61 -12.54
N THR A 108 5.52 -12.97 -11.83
CA THR A 108 5.80 -12.29 -10.55
C THR A 108 5.00 -12.83 -9.36
N GLY A 109 3.94 -13.61 -9.59
CA GLY A 109 2.94 -13.96 -8.60
C GLY A 109 3.30 -15.14 -7.69
N ALA A 110 4.41 -15.85 -7.94
CA ALA A 110 4.81 -17.00 -7.12
C ALA A 110 4.85 -16.70 -5.60
N PRO A 111 5.38 -15.55 -5.12
CA PRO A 111 5.39 -15.22 -3.70
C PRO A 111 3.99 -15.07 -3.10
N VAL A 112 3.03 -14.59 -3.89
CA VAL A 112 1.64 -14.41 -3.45
C VAL A 112 0.79 -15.65 -3.67
N GLY A 113 1.41 -16.81 -3.96
CA GLY A 113 0.72 -18.09 -4.09
C GLY A 113 0.10 -18.34 -5.46
N TRP A 114 0.55 -17.63 -6.51
CA TRP A 114 0.11 -17.91 -7.87
C TRP A 114 0.52 -19.32 -8.31
N THR A 115 -0.46 -20.11 -8.74
CA THR A 115 -0.28 -21.49 -9.23
C THR A 115 -0.87 -21.69 -10.64
N GLY A 116 -1.10 -20.59 -11.36
CA GLY A 116 -1.81 -20.57 -12.65
C GLY A 116 -3.24 -20.02 -12.54
N THR A 117 -3.73 -19.79 -11.32
CA THR A 117 -5.01 -19.14 -11.03
C THR A 117 -4.87 -18.14 -9.88
N PHE A 118 -5.78 -17.17 -9.80
CA PHE A 118 -5.77 -16.20 -8.70
C PHE A 118 -5.89 -16.91 -7.35
N PRO A 119 -5.07 -16.52 -6.34
CA PRO A 119 -4.95 -17.26 -5.08
C PRO A 119 -6.21 -17.15 -4.21
N LEU A 120 -7.00 -16.09 -4.38
CA LEU A 120 -8.27 -15.94 -3.70
C LEU A 120 -9.40 -16.46 -4.60
N ASN A 121 -10.05 -17.53 -4.15
CA ASN A 121 -11.32 -17.95 -4.72
C ASN A 121 -12.44 -17.04 -4.19
N LEU A 122 -12.62 -15.89 -4.83
CA LEU A 122 -13.67 -14.94 -4.48
C LEU A 122 -15.02 -15.44 -5.02
N THR A 123 -15.58 -16.48 -4.39
CA THR A 123 -17.01 -16.78 -4.56
C THR A 123 -17.79 -15.78 -3.74
N GLY A 124 -18.23 -14.68 -4.35
CA GLY A 124 -19.02 -13.67 -3.64
C GLY A 124 -20.32 -14.27 -3.10
N PRO A 125 -20.66 -14.12 -1.80
CA PRO A 125 -21.99 -14.41 -1.30
C PRO A 125 -22.87 -13.19 -1.53
N VAL A 126 -23.23 -12.87 -2.77
CA VAL A 126 -24.19 -11.79 -3.02
C VAL A 126 -24.85 -11.95 -4.38
N ASP A 127 -26.11 -12.36 -4.34
CA ASP A 127 -27.03 -12.15 -5.45
C ASP A 127 -27.32 -10.64 -5.56
N PHE A 128 -26.68 -9.98 -6.53
CA PHE A 128 -26.89 -8.56 -6.80
C PHE A 128 -28.21 -8.28 -7.52
N SER A 129 -28.99 -9.31 -7.88
CA SER A 129 -30.20 -9.13 -8.70
C SER A 129 -31.32 -8.37 -8.00
N ASN A 130 -31.28 -8.20 -6.67
CA ASN A 130 -32.37 -7.59 -5.90
C ASN A 130 -31.98 -6.44 -4.95
N GLY A 131 -30.79 -5.83 -5.09
CA GLY A 131 -30.43 -4.57 -4.42
C GLY A 131 -30.51 -4.58 -2.88
N THR A 132 -30.61 -5.74 -2.24
CA THR A 132 -30.74 -5.87 -0.79
C THR A 132 -29.65 -6.80 -0.28
N LEU A 133 -28.68 -6.24 0.45
CA LEU A 133 -27.62 -7.00 1.12
C LEU A 133 -28.26 -7.90 2.19
N LYS A 134 -28.47 -9.18 1.86
CA LYS A 134 -28.68 -10.21 2.88
C LYS A 134 -27.31 -10.74 3.27
N SER A 135 -26.82 -10.31 4.44
CA SER A 135 -25.64 -10.87 5.08
C SER A 135 -25.86 -12.37 5.30
N ALA A 136 -25.02 -13.20 4.69
CA ALA A 136 -24.94 -14.62 5.00
C ALA A 136 -24.22 -14.78 6.34
N ALA A 137 -24.97 -14.71 7.44
CA ALA A 137 -24.54 -15.20 8.73
C ALA A 137 -24.75 -16.72 8.78
N SER A 138 -23.67 -17.49 8.90
CA SER A 138 -23.64 -18.83 9.52
C SER A 138 -22.17 -19.20 9.76
N SER A 139 -21.64 -18.98 10.97
CA SER A 139 -21.69 -19.87 12.14
C SER A 139 -20.65 -21.00 12.07
N GLN A 140 -19.66 -20.93 12.95
CA GLN A 140 -19.41 -22.04 13.87
C GLN A 140 -19.20 -21.51 15.30
N GLU A 141 -20.10 -21.96 16.17
CA GLU A 141 -20.01 -21.96 17.62
C GLU A 141 -18.92 -22.93 18.09
N GLY A 142 -18.15 -22.49 19.10
CA GLY A 142 -17.33 -23.34 19.96
C GLY A 142 -17.34 -22.77 21.38
N GLN A 143 -17.85 -23.56 22.33
CA GLN A 143 -18.17 -23.24 23.73
C GLN A 143 -16.94 -22.96 24.64
N PRO A 144 -17.18 -22.42 25.87
CA PRO A 144 -16.16 -21.77 26.71
C PRO A 144 -15.38 -22.75 27.61
N GLY A 145 -14.09 -22.48 27.80
CA GLY A 145 -13.19 -23.19 28.71
C GLY A 145 -12.27 -22.25 29.49
N ASP A 146 -12.57 -22.14 30.78
CA ASP A 146 -11.71 -21.96 31.97
C ASP A 146 -10.66 -20.84 32.09
N GLN A 147 -10.73 -20.13 33.24
CA GLN A 147 -9.94 -18.95 33.59
C GLN A 147 -8.60 -19.33 34.21
N GLY A 148 -7.50 -19.14 33.47
CA GLY A 148 -6.15 -19.08 34.02
C GLY A 148 -5.71 -17.63 34.23
N LYS A 149 -5.51 -17.21 35.49
CA LYS A 149 -4.87 -15.94 35.86
C LYS A 149 -3.47 -15.84 35.23
N ALA A 150 -3.23 -14.82 34.41
CA ALA A 150 -1.90 -14.46 33.93
C ALA A 150 -1.47 -13.08 34.45
N GLN A 151 -0.21 -13.03 34.85
CA GLN A 151 0.53 -11.95 35.52
C GLN A 151 0.94 -10.85 34.53
N PRO A 152 1.10 -9.57 34.94
CA PRO A 152 1.44 -8.50 33.99
C PRO A 152 2.89 -8.62 33.48
N PRO A 153 3.14 -8.43 32.16
CA PRO A 153 4.50 -8.42 31.64
C PRO A 153 5.20 -7.08 31.95
N THR A 154 6.46 -7.21 32.36
CA THR A 154 7.41 -6.12 32.57
C THR A 154 7.75 -5.44 31.24
N PRO A 155 7.95 -4.10 31.20
CA PRO A 155 8.33 -3.40 29.97
C PRO A 155 9.71 -3.88 29.49
N GLN A 156 9.78 -4.48 28.30
CA GLN A 156 11.04 -4.65 27.58
C GLN A 156 11.20 -3.52 26.57
N GLU A 157 12.24 -2.73 26.79
CA GLU A 157 12.76 -1.70 25.91
C GLU A 157 13.08 -2.32 24.55
N THR A 158 12.25 -2.01 23.54
CA THR A 158 12.36 -2.61 22.21
C THR A 158 13.39 -1.82 21.40
N ALA A 159 14.58 -2.40 21.20
CA ALA A 159 15.56 -1.86 20.27
C ALA A 159 15.05 -1.97 18.83
N LEU A 160 15.21 -0.89 18.04
CA LEU A 160 14.87 -0.86 16.62
C LEU A 160 15.66 -1.93 15.86
N SER A 161 14.98 -2.64 14.94
CA SER A 161 15.62 -3.61 14.06
C SER A 161 16.57 -2.91 13.05
N PRO A 162 17.56 -3.63 12.48
CA PRO A 162 18.49 -3.06 11.50
C PRO A 162 17.83 -2.47 10.24
N SER A 163 16.66 -2.99 9.82
CA SER A 163 15.88 -2.44 8.72
C SER A 163 15.23 -1.10 9.10
N GLN A 164 14.66 -1.02 10.30
CA GLN A 164 14.06 0.22 10.82
C GLN A 164 15.12 1.31 11.03
N LEU A 165 16.31 0.95 11.52
CA LEU A 165 17.44 1.88 11.63
C LEU A 165 17.89 2.42 10.28
N ARG A 166 17.89 1.57 9.24
CA ARG A 166 18.23 2.00 7.88
C ARG A 166 17.19 2.97 7.32
N GLU A 167 15.91 2.66 7.51
CA GLU A 167 14.80 3.51 7.07
C GLU A 167 14.79 4.88 7.78
N GLU A 168 15.10 4.92 9.07
CA GLU A 168 15.23 6.18 9.83
C GLU A 168 16.42 7.03 9.36
N VAL A 169 17.57 6.41 9.05
CA VAL A 169 18.74 7.12 8.50
C VAL A 169 18.41 7.69 7.12
N GLU A 170 17.71 6.92 6.27
CA GLU A 170 17.25 7.36 4.95
C GLU A 170 16.21 8.49 5.05
N LYS A 171 15.28 8.43 6.02
CA LYS A 171 14.31 9.49 6.27
C LYS A 171 15.00 10.80 6.68
N LYS A 172 15.96 10.74 7.62
CA LYS A 172 16.71 11.92 8.09
C LYS A 172 17.55 12.58 7.00
N ALA A 173 18.28 11.80 6.20
CA ALA A 173 19.12 12.35 5.13
C ALA A 173 18.31 13.09 4.06
N ASN A 174 17.11 12.59 3.75
CA ASN A 174 16.21 13.21 2.78
C ASN A 174 15.52 14.48 3.33
N GLU A 175 15.12 14.46 4.60
CA GLU A 175 14.56 15.65 5.26
C GLU A 175 15.58 16.78 5.36
N GLU A 176 16.84 16.47 5.69
CA GLU A 176 17.92 17.46 5.72
C GLU A 176 18.21 18.06 4.35
N ALA A 177 18.22 17.24 3.29
CA ALA A 177 18.41 17.71 1.92
C ALA A 177 17.31 18.71 1.51
N CYS A 178 16.04 18.41 1.83
CA CYS A 178 14.93 19.30 1.51
C CYS A 178 14.91 20.57 2.36
N LYS A 179 15.19 20.47 3.67
CA LYS A 179 15.31 21.63 4.57
C LYS A 179 16.41 22.59 4.11
N SER A 180 17.54 22.06 3.64
CA SER A 180 18.66 22.89 3.17
C SER A 180 18.33 23.73 1.91
N LYS A 181 17.32 23.33 1.15
CA LYS A 181 16.85 24.02 -0.06
C LYS A 181 15.61 24.90 0.15
N GLY A 182 15.13 25.02 1.39
CA GLY A 182 13.91 25.78 1.69
C GLY A 182 12.62 25.19 1.12
N ILE A 183 12.67 23.92 0.67
CA ILE A 183 11.53 23.24 0.04
C ILE A 183 10.56 22.79 1.14
N SER A 184 9.28 23.12 1.00
CA SER A 184 8.23 22.63 1.91
C SER A 184 8.19 21.10 1.94
N GLU A 185 7.78 20.51 3.08
CA GLU A 185 7.73 19.06 3.23
C GLU A 185 6.87 18.37 2.15
N THR A 186 5.73 18.97 1.80
CA THR A 186 4.85 18.48 0.73
C THR A 186 5.52 18.52 -0.64
N ALA A 187 6.24 19.59 -0.96
CA ALA A 187 7.01 19.69 -2.20
C ALA A 187 8.17 18.69 -2.24
N CYS A 188 8.82 18.45 -1.09
CA CYS A 188 9.86 17.45 -0.93
C CYS A 188 9.35 16.03 -1.20
N ARG A 189 8.17 15.67 -0.67
CA ARG A 189 7.52 14.36 -0.95
C ARG A 189 7.25 14.18 -2.44
N ARG A 190 6.77 15.23 -3.12
CA ARG A 190 6.48 15.19 -4.57
C ARG A 190 7.75 15.02 -5.40
N VAL A 191 8.79 15.79 -5.07
CA VAL A 191 10.13 15.70 -5.67
C VAL A 191 10.72 14.31 -5.51
N LYS A 192 10.63 13.71 -4.31
CA LYS A 192 11.11 12.36 -4.03
C LYS A 192 10.39 11.33 -4.89
N ALA A 193 9.06 11.40 -4.97
CA ALA A 193 8.26 10.50 -5.81
C ALA A 193 8.67 10.60 -7.28
N GLU A 194 8.93 11.81 -7.79
CA GLU A 194 9.37 12.01 -9.17
C GLU A 194 10.79 11.47 -9.42
N CYS A 195 11.72 11.66 -8.47
CA CYS A 195 13.06 11.09 -8.53
C CYS A 195 13.05 9.56 -8.52
N ILE A 196 12.22 8.93 -7.67
CA ILE A 196 12.04 7.47 -7.63
C ILE A 196 11.45 6.98 -8.95
N PHE A 197 10.44 7.67 -9.46
CA PHE A 197 9.79 7.31 -10.73
C PHE A 197 10.74 7.39 -11.92
N ARG A 198 11.51 8.48 -12.05
CA ARG A 198 12.53 8.65 -13.09
C ARG A 198 13.67 7.65 -12.94
N GLY A 199 14.12 7.41 -11.70
CA GLY A 199 15.16 6.44 -11.40
C GLY A 199 14.76 5.03 -11.83
N ASN A 200 13.54 4.60 -11.50
CA ASN A 200 13.02 3.28 -11.83
C ASN A 200 12.78 3.07 -13.35
N GLN A 201 12.58 4.13 -14.13
CA GLN A 201 12.55 4.03 -15.60
C GLN A 201 13.94 3.81 -16.21
N ALA A 202 14.99 4.30 -15.56
CA ALA A 202 16.37 4.23 -16.07
C ALA A 202 17.13 3.00 -15.55
N ASP A 203 16.97 2.65 -14.27
CA ASP A 203 17.55 1.47 -13.62
C ASP A 203 16.71 1.07 -12.39
N PRO A 204 16.12 -0.15 -12.36
CA PRO A 204 15.31 -0.63 -11.24
C PRO A 204 16.09 -0.87 -9.94
N LYS A 205 17.42 -0.68 -9.92
CA LYS A 205 18.27 -0.77 -8.72
C LYS A 205 18.79 0.59 -8.26
N HIS A 206 17.94 1.62 -8.30
CA HIS A 206 18.33 2.94 -7.79
C HIS A 206 18.69 2.88 -6.31
N THR A 207 19.91 3.32 -5.98
CA THR A 207 20.38 3.35 -4.59
C THR A 207 19.85 4.60 -3.87
N PRO A 208 19.72 4.57 -2.53
CA PRO A 208 19.33 5.75 -1.74
C PRO A 208 20.18 6.99 -2.02
N GLU A 209 21.47 6.81 -2.31
CA GLU A 209 22.39 7.90 -2.66
C GLU A 209 22.03 8.56 -3.99
N GLN A 210 21.54 7.78 -4.96
CA GLN A 210 21.11 8.30 -6.26
C GLN A 210 19.80 9.09 -6.13
N ILE A 211 18.88 8.66 -5.26
CA ILE A 211 17.66 9.42 -4.95
C ILE A 211 18.03 10.75 -4.28
N ALA A 212 18.90 10.72 -3.27
CA ALA A 212 19.37 11.93 -2.59
C ALA A 212 20.11 12.87 -3.56
N GLN A 213 20.88 12.33 -4.50
CA GLN A 213 21.55 13.10 -5.54
C GLN A 213 20.55 13.73 -6.52
N CYS A 214 19.51 13.01 -6.94
CA CYS A 214 18.43 13.55 -7.76
C CYS A 214 17.75 14.75 -7.08
N VAL A 215 17.47 14.67 -5.78
CA VAL A 215 16.90 15.81 -5.02
C VAL A 215 17.88 16.99 -4.98
N ARG A 216 19.19 16.73 -4.87
CA ARG A 216 20.24 17.76 -4.91
C ARG A 216 20.40 18.42 -6.28
N ASP A 217 20.20 17.68 -7.36
CA ASP A 217 20.41 18.19 -8.73
C ASP A 217 19.18 18.87 -9.34
N LEU A 218 18.06 18.92 -8.61
CA LEU A 218 16.88 19.64 -9.08
C LEU A 218 17.13 21.15 -9.21
N PRO A 219 16.68 21.76 -10.32
CA PRO A 219 16.83 23.18 -10.56
C PRO A 219 16.03 24.00 -9.53
N SER A 220 16.53 25.19 -9.21
CA SER A 220 15.99 26.08 -8.16
C SER A 220 14.57 26.59 -8.42
N GLU A 221 14.02 26.31 -9.60
CA GLU A 221 12.65 26.64 -9.98
C GLU A 221 11.59 25.71 -9.33
N PHE A 222 12.04 24.68 -8.59
CA PHE A 222 11.20 23.82 -7.76
C PHE A 222 11.28 24.15 -6.25
N SER A 223 12.03 25.20 -5.86
CA SER A 223 12.16 25.71 -4.49
C SER A 223 11.08 26.72 -4.11
#